data_AF-A0A1H4M5V0-F1
#
_entry.id   AF-A0A1H4M5V0-F1
#
_cell.length_a   1.000
_cell.length_b   1.000
_cell.length_c   1.000
_cell.angle_alpha   90.00
_cell.angle_beta   90.00
_cell.angle_gamma   90.00
#
_symmetry.space_group_name_H-M   'P 1'
#
loop_
_entity.id
_entity.type
_entity.pdbx_description
1 polymer ?
#
loop_
_entity_poly.entity_id
_entity_poly.type
_entity_poly.pdbx_seq_one_letter_code
_entity_poly.pdbx_strand_id
1 'polypeptide(L)'
;MGYSVGMVSDVGGLAQPEARLAGHLVELLGDRNMSALSVALAPLVRASGPRSPAGVLYGGVLRWLVCAIAEVVVARLGVPEEGEVFVFKVRSSHGRRLGVDELPESGGRVLRSVNALLAGDRPAVRAQLAAAEREPDLVVRAETVVAALVWVDALLDARTPVFPDPPPR
;
A
#
# COMPACT_ATOMS: atom_id res chain seq x y z
N MET A 1 26.85 -39.30 -10.59
CA MET A 1 26.16 -38.56 -11.67
C MET A 1 25.37 -37.45 -11.02
N GLY A 2 25.95 -36.25 -10.98
CA GLY A 2 25.33 -35.06 -10.39
C GLY A 2 24.77 -34.17 -11.49
N TYR A 3 23.59 -33.61 -11.24
CA TYR A 3 23.05 -32.49 -11.98
C TYR A 3 22.65 -31.42 -10.96
N SER A 4 23.58 -30.48 -10.74
CA SER A 4 23.25 -29.13 -10.29
C SER A 4 22.67 -28.39 -11.49
N VAL A 5 21.41 -27.95 -11.39
CA VAL A 5 20.85 -26.95 -12.31
C VAL A 5 20.65 -25.66 -11.55
N GLY A 6 21.63 -24.77 -11.76
CA GLY A 6 21.43 -23.34 -12.01
C GLY A 6 20.51 -22.58 -11.06
N MET A 7 21.09 -22.14 -9.95
CA MET A 7 20.71 -20.89 -9.30
C MET A 7 20.99 -19.74 -10.30
N VAL A 8 19.98 -19.36 -11.08
CA VAL A 8 20.04 -18.14 -11.90
C VAL A 8 19.73 -16.97 -10.97
N SER A 9 20.81 -16.33 -10.52
CA SER A 9 20.78 -14.97 -10.00
C SER A 9 20.33 -14.03 -11.12
N ASP A 10 19.05 -13.63 -11.10
CA ASP A 10 18.55 -12.52 -11.92
C ASP A 10 18.45 -11.27 -11.04
N VAL A 11 19.61 -10.74 -10.66
CA VAL A 11 19.75 -9.43 -10.01
C VAL A 11 19.88 -8.41 -11.15
N GLY A 12 18.74 -8.13 -11.78
CA GLY A 12 18.62 -7.36 -13.03
C GLY A 12 17.29 -6.61 -13.21
N GLY A 13 16.56 -6.32 -12.13
CA GLY A 13 15.88 -5.04 -11.90
C GLY A 13 14.90 -4.45 -12.92
N LEU A 14 14.15 -5.22 -13.72
CA LEU A 14 12.95 -4.66 -14.35
C LEU A 14 11.85 -4.58 -13.29
N ALA A 15 11.66 -3.40 -12.68
CA ALA A 15 10.51 -3.16 -11.82
C ALA A 15 9.24 -3.68 -12.52
N GLN A 16 8.48 -4.54 -11.86
CA GLN A 16 7.26 -5.13 -12.39
C GLN A 16 6.33 -4.00 -12.90
N PRO A 17 5.54 -4.20 -13.97
CA PRO A 17 4.75 -3.13 -14.58
C PRO A 17 3.85 -2.40 -13.58
N GLU A 18 3.32 -3.11 -12.59
CA GLU A 18 2.59 -2.55 -11.45
C GLU A 18 3.41 -1.59 -10.60
N ALA A 19 4.68 -1.90 -10.31
CA ALA A 19 5.56 -1.06 -9.50
C ALA A 19 5.94 0.22 -10.24
N ARG A 20 6.18 0.13 -11.56
CA ARG A 20 6.42 1.31 -12.40
C ARG A 20 5.22 2.22 -12.45
N LEU A 21 4.02 1.65 -12.66
CA LEU A 21 2.79 2.43 -12.66
C LEU A 21 2.53 3.05 -11.30
N ALA A 22 2.68 2.30 -10.21
CA ALA A 22 2.50 2.82 -8.86
C ALA A 22 3.48 3.96 -8.54
N GLY A 23 4.77 3.80 -8.87
CA GLY A 23 5.77 4.85 -8.71
C GLY A 23 5.44 6.10 -9.53
N HIS A 24 5.00 5.94 -10.77
CA HIS A 24 4.56 7.05 -11.61
C HIS A 24 3.33 7.77 -11.02
N LEU A 25 2.36 7.03 -10.46
CA LEU A 25 1.20 7.64 -9.80
C LEU A 25 1.60 8.44 -8.54
N VAL A 26 2.58 7.95 -7.78
CA VAL A 26 3.14 8.68 -6.62
C VAL A 26 3.84 9.96 -7.08
N GLU A 27 4.65 9.90 -8.13
CA GLU A 27 5.32 11.07 -8.72
C GLU A 27 4.31 12.13 -9.16
N LEU A 28 3.27 11.73 -9.92
CA LEU A 28 2.22 12.65 -10.37
C LEU A 28 1.46 13.31 -9.21
N LEU A 29 1.26 12.58 -8.10
CA LEU A 29 0.63 13.13 -6.90
C LEU A 29 1.56 14.15 -6.22
N GLY A 30 2.84 13.84 -6.07
CA GLY A 30 3.86 14.73 -5.50
C GLY A 30 4.00 16.03 -6.29
N ASP A 31 4.00 15.94 -7.63
CA ASP A 31 4.03 17.08 -8.55
C ASP A 31 2.71 17.86 -8.62
N ARG A 32 1.68 17.44 -7.87
CA ARG A 32 0.32 18.01 -7.89
C ARG A 32 -0.32 17.99 -9.28
N ASN A 33 0.13 17.11 -10.19
CA ASN A 33 -0.38 17.03 -11.56
C ASN A 33 -1.66 16.18 -11.63
N MET A 34 -2.76 16.75 -11.10
CA MET A 34 -4.05 16.05 -11.00
C MET A 34 -4.64 15.66 -12.36
N SER A 35 -4.33 16.43 -13.41
CA SER A 35 -4.78 16.13 -14.77
C SER A 35 -4.16 14.83 -15.30
N ALA A 36 -2.84 14.70 -15.22
CA ALA A 36 -2.13 13.50 -15.63
C ALA A 36 -2.45 12.32 -14.71
N LEU A 37 -2.61 12.56 -13.40
CA LEU A 37 -3.00 11.53 -12.44
C LEU A 37 -4.36 10.92 -12.80
N SER A 38 -5.34 11.77 -13.14
CA SER A 38 -6.66 11.31 -13.58
C SER A 38 -6.59 10.46 -14.86
N VAL A 39 -5.79 10.89 -15.84
CA VAL A 39 -5.58 10.15 -17.10
C VAL A 39 -4.93 8.80 -16.85
N ALA A 40 -3.94 8.72 -15.96
CA ALA A 40 -3.25 7.48 -15.62
C ALA A 40 -4.13 6.51 -14.80
N LEU A 41 -4.97 7.03 -13.90
CA LEU A 41 -5.88 6.22 -13.07
C LEU A 41 -7.08 5.67 -13.85
N ALA A 42 -7.63 6.43 -14.79
CA ALA A 42 -8.84 6.06 -15.53
C ALA A 42 -8.79 4.62 -16.15
N PRO A 43 -7.75 4.21 -16.90
CA PRO A 43 -7.69 2.85 -17.45
C PRO A 43 -7.49 1.79 -16.35
N LEU A 44 -6.77 2.11 -15.27
CA LEU A 44 -6.52 1.20 -14.16
C LEU A 44 -7.80 0.88 -13.39
N VAL A 45 -8.65 1.89 -13.18
CA VAL A 45 -9.90 1.77 -12.44
C VAL A 45 -10.96 1.05 -13.28
N ARG A 46 -11.07 1.37 -14.57
CA ARG A 46 -12.03 0.74 -15.52
C ARG A 46 -11.74 -0.73 -15.80
N ALA A 47 -10.61 -1.24 -15.33
CA ALA A 47 -10.21 -2.62 -15.48
C ALA A 47 -11.07 -3.56 -14.61
N SER A 48 -12.23 -3.97 -15.13
CA SER A 48 -13.11 -4.89 -14.41
C SER A 48 -12.66 -6.35 -14.58
N GLY A 49 -12.69 -7.09 -13.47
CA GLY A 49 -12.54 -8.55 -13.42
C GLY A 49 -11.13 -9.02 -13.02
N PRO A 50 -11.01 -9.92 -12.02
CA PRO A 50 -9.71 -10.36 -11.46
C PRO A 50 -8.87 -11.23 -12.41
N ARG A 51 -9.40 -11.58 -13.58
CA ARG A 51 -8.72 -12.38 -14.62
C ARG A 51 -8.38 -11.58 -15.88
N SER A 52 -8.81 -10.32 -15.95
CA SER A 52 -8.38 -9.41 -17.02
C SER A 52 -6.93 -8.98 -16.77
N PRO A 53 -6.07 -8.86 -17.79
CA PRO A 53 -4.72 -8.31 -17.63
C PRO A 53 -4.72 -6.97 -16.90
N ALA A 54 -5.73 -6.14 -17.15
CA ALA A 54 -5.89 -4.85 -16.50
C ALA A 54 -6.33 -4.99 -15.02
N GLY A 55 -7.14 -6.01 -14.69
CA GLY A 55 -7.54 -6.29 -13.30
C GLY A 55 -6.38 -6.82 -12.46
N VAL A 56 -5.51 -7.64 -13.07
CA VAL A 56 -4.23 -8.07 -12.47
C VAL A 56 -3.34 -6.88 -12.20
N LEU A 57 -3.26 -5.92 -13.14
CA LEU A 57 -2.49 -4.69 -12.96
C LEU A 57 -3.02 -3.85 -11.79
N TYR A 58 -4.34 -3.67 -11.67
CA TYR A 58 -4.96 -2.97 -10.54
C TYR A 58 -4.57 -3.62 -9.19
N GLY A 59 -4.71 -4.94 -9.08
CA GLY A 59 -4.34 -5.68 -7.88
C GLY A 59 -2.85 -5.58 -7.56
N GLY A 60 -2.00 -5.63 -8.59
CA GLY A 60 -0.55 -5.43 -8.48
C GLY A 60 -0.20 -4.04 -7.95
N VAL A 61 -0.79 -2.98 -8.51
CA VAL A 61 -0.55 -1.59 -8.08
C VAL A 61 -0.96 -1.42 -6.61
N LEU A 62 -2.14 -1.89 -6.23
CA LEU A 62 -2.63 -1.76 -4.85
C LEU A 62 -1.74 -2.53 -3.87
N ARG A 63 -1.31 -3.74 -4.24
CA ARG A 63 -0.36 -4.54 -3.44
C ARG A 63 0.96 -3.81 -3.26
N TRP A 64 1.51 -3.25 -4.33
CA TRP A 64 2.75 -2.48 -4.27
C TRP A 64 2.61 -1.28 -3.33
N LEU A 65 1.52 -0.52 -3.43
CA LEU A 65 1.27 0.63 -2.55
C LEU A 65 1.13 0.21 -1.08
N VAL A 66 0.41 -0.87 -0.78
CA VAL A 66 0.30 -1.40 0.60
C VAL A 66 1.66 -1.83 1.15
N CYS A 67 2.48 -2.49 0.33
CA CYS A 67 3.85 -2.84 0.71
C CYS A 67 4.72 -1.61 0.95
N ALA A 68 4.68 -0.61 0.06
CA ALA A 68 5.43 0.62 0.21
C ALA A 68 5.06 1.38 1.49
N ILE A 69 3.77 1.44 1.84
CA ILE A 69 3.31 2.03 3.11
C ILE A 69 3.94 1.28 4.30
N ALA A 70 3.85 -0.05 4.33
CA ALA A 70 4.39 -0.85 5.42
C ALA A 70 5.92 -0.72 5.53
N GLU A 71 6.62 -0.72 4.40
CA GLU A 71 8.08 -0.54 4.34
C GLU A 71 8.50 0.83 4.87
N VAL A 72 7.80 1.91 4.50
CA VAL A 72 8.08 3.26 5.03
C VAL A 72 7.82 3.32 6.54
N VAL A 73 6.77 2.65 7.04
CA VAL A 73 6.50 2.56 8.49
C VAL A 73 7.64 1.85 9.22
N VAL A 74 8.06 0.68 8.75
CA VAL A 74 9.17 -0.08 9.36
C VAL A 74 10.49 0.69 9.27
N ALA A 75 10.77 1.33 8.13
CA ALA A 75 12.00 2.10 7.94
C ALA A 75 12.11 3.28 8.91
N ARG A 76 10.99 3.79 9.41
CA ARG A 76 10.95 4.97 10.30
C ARG A 76 10.77 4.64 11.77
N LEU A 77 9.99 3.61 12.07
CA LEU A 77 9.65 3.24 13.43
C LEU A 77 10.44 2.03 13.93
N GLY A 78 11.17 1.34 13.05
CA GLY A 78 11.77 0.05 13.34
C GLY A 78 10.77 -1.11 13.21
N VAL A 79 11.24 -2.30 13.53
CA VAL A 79 10.41 -3.51 13.64
C VAL A 79 9.92 -3.61 15.09
N PRO A 80 8.64 -3.95 15.35
CA PRO A 80 8.11 -4.05 16.70
C PRO A 80 8.83 -5.15 17.48
N GLU A 81 9.11 -4.90 18.76
CA GLU A 81 9.65 -5.92 19.66
C GLU A 81 8.59 -6.98 20.01
N GLU A 82 9.02 -8.04 20.69
CA GLU A 82 8.11 -9.09 21.15
C GLU A 82 7.03 -8.53 22.08
N GLY A 83 5.76 -8.69 21.70
CA GLY A 83 4.61 -8.15 22.41
C GLY A 83 4.18 -6.75 21.98
N GLU A 84 4.95 -6.08 21.11
CA GLU A 84 4.56 -4.80 20.53
C GLU A 84 3.73 -5.00 19.25
N VAL A 85 2.79 -4.08 19.02
CA VAL A 85 1.97 -4.06 17.81
C VAL A 85 1.88 -2.65 17.26
N PHE A 86 1.88 -2.53 15.94
CA PHE A 86 1.54 -1.26 15.31
C PHE A 86 0.06 -0.97 15.47
N VAL A 87 -0.25 0.30 15.76
CA VAL A 87 -1.62 0.78 15.83
C VAL A 87 -1.75 2.05 15.02
N PHE A 88 -2.55 1.99 13.96
CA PHE A 88 -2.88 3.17 13.17
C PHE A 88 -4.02 3.95 13.81
N LYS A 89 -3.79 5.23 14.08
CA LYS A 89 -4.81 6.19 14.54
C LYS A 89 -4.78 7.41 13.62
N VAL A 90 -5.92 7.76 13.07
CA VAL A 90 -6.08 8.94 12.20
C VAL A 90 -6.72 10.05 13.01
N ARG A 91 -6.21 11.28 12.92
CA ARG A 91 -6.87 12.44 13.52
C ARG A 91 -7.64 13.19 12.43
N SER A 92 -8.96 13.31 12.59
CA SER A 92 -9.77 14.10 11.67
C SER A 92 -9.44 15.58 11.75
N SER A 93 -9.88 16.36 10.76
CA SER A 93 -9.79 17.83 10.77
C SER A 93 -10.46 18.46 12.00
N HIS A 94 -11.47 17.80 12.57
CA HIS A 94 -12.16 18.20 13.80
C HIS A 94 -11.46 17.71 15.08
N GLY A 95 -10.26 17.12 14.98
CA GLY A 95 -9.47 16.67 16.12
C GLY A 95 -9.87 15.32 16.71
N ARG A 96 -10.90 14.65 16.19
CA ARG A 96 -11.33 13.31 16.65
C ARG A 96 -10.31 12.26 16.23
N ARG A 97 -9.92 11.37 17.14
CA ARG A 97 -9.09 10.20 16.83
C ARG A 97 -10.00 9.08 16.34
N LEU A 98 -9.70 8.55 15.16
CA LEU A 98 -10.41 7.46 14.50
C LEU A 98 -9.49 6.25 14.44
N GLY A 99 -10.01 5.08 14.84
CA GLY A 99 -9.40 3.80 14.51
C GLY A 99 -9.51 3.47 13.03
N VAL A 100 -8.79 2.44 12.60
CA VAL A 100 -8.84 1.95 11.21
C VAL A 100 -10.26 1.54 10.80
N ASP A 101 -11.02 0.95 11.73
CA ASP A 101 -12.40 0.47 11.48
C ASP A 101 -13.43 1.60 11.42
N GLU A 102 -13.06 2.81 11.81
CA GLU A 102 -13.93 4.00 11.77
C GLU A 102 -13.72 4.83 10.49
N LEU A 103 -12.80 4.41 9.61
CA LEU A 103 -12.52 5.11 8.36
C LEU A 103 -13.53 4.72 7.27
N PRO A 104 -13.78 5.63 6.30
CA PRO A 104 -14.52 5.28 5.09
C PRO A 104 -13.93 4.04 4.42
N GLU A 105 -14.78 3.22 3.79
CA GLU A 105 -14.42 1.88 3.34
C GLU A 105 -13.15 1.85 2.46
N SER A 106 -13.03 2.79 1.52
CA SER A 106 -11.89 2.92 0.62
C SER A 106 -10.57 3.17 1.36
N GLY A 107 -10.55 4.09 2.34
CA GLY A 107 -9.38 4.37 3.16
C GLY A 107 -9.10 3.31 4.24
N GLY A 108 -10.16 2.78 4.85
CA GLY A 108 -10.08 1.74 5.88
C GLY A 108 -9.55 0.41 5.33
N ARG A 109 -9.91 0.04 4.08
CA ARG A 109 -9.43 -1.19 3.44
C ARG A 109 -7.90 -1.18 3.22
N VAL A 110 -7.34 -0.05 2.82
CA VAL A 110 -5.88 0.12 2.66
C VAL A 110 -5.18 -0.04 4.01
N LEU A 111 -5.60 0.71 5.03
CA LEU A 111 -4.95 0.64 6.34
C LEU A 111 -5.13 -0.72 7.03
N ARG A 112 -6.26 -1.41 6.86
CA ARG A 112 -6.41 -2.80 7.33
C ARG A 112 -5.41 -3.73 6.67
N SER A 113 -5.19 -3.57 5.37
CA SER A 113 -4.20 -4.38 4.63
C SER A 113 -2.78 -4.09 5.12
N VAL A 114 -2.44 -2.84 5.37
CA VAL A 114 -1.14 -2.44 5.95
C VAL A 114 -0.98 -3.00 7.36
N ASN A 115 -2.00 -2.87 8.22
CA ASN A 115 -1.94 -3.33 9.59
C ASN A 115 -1.79 -4.87 9.66
N ALA A 116 -2.53 -5.59 8.83
CA ALA A 116 -2.37 -7.04 8.69
C ALA A 116 -0.97 -7.40 8.17
N LEU A 117 -0.41 -6.63 7.23
CA LEU A 117 0.93 -6.86 6.71
C LEU A 117 2.00 -6.68 7.78
N LEU A 118 1.89 -5.61 8.57
CA LEU A 118 2.80 -5.32 9.68
C LEU A 118 2.66 -6.33 10.84
N ALA A 119 1.47 -6.87 11.06
CA ALA A 119 1.24 -7.97 12.01
C ALA A 119 1.66 -9.34 11.48
N GLY A 120 2.14 -9.44 10.24
CA GLY A 120 2.51 -10.72 9.61
C GLY A 120 1.34 -11.59 9.17
N ASP A 121 0.09 -11.10 9.24
CA ASP A 121 -1.13 -11.81 8.82
C ASP A 121 -1.30 -11.80 7.30
N ARG A 122 -0.49 -12.62 6.62
CA ARG A 122 -0.54 -12.79 5.17
C ARG A 122 -1.90 -13.25 4.65
N PRO A 123 -2.66 -14.15 5.32
CA PRO A 123 -4.02 -14.48 4.92
C PRO A 123 -4.96 -13.26 4.87
N ALA A 124 -4.96 -12.42 5.92
CA ALA A 124 -5.80 -11.24 5.95
C ALA A 124 -5.42 -10.23 4.85
N VAL A 125 -4.13 -9.98 4.62
CA VAL A 125 -3.67 -9.12 3.51
C VAL A 125 -4.21 -9.61 2.17
N ARG A 126 -4.08 -10.92 1.90
CA ARG A 126 -4.57 -11.51 0.64
C ARG A 126 -6.08 -11.38 0.50
N ALA A 127 -6.84 -11.59 1.58
CA ALA A 127 -8.29 -11.47 1.57
C ALA A 127 -8.73 -10.03 1.27
N GLN A 128 -8.12 -9.04 1.91
CA GLN A 128 -8.43 -7.62 1.71
C GLN A 128 -8.10 -7.15 0.29
N LEU A 129 -6.92 -7.51 -0.23
CA LEU A 129 -6.52 -7.16 -1.60
C LEU A 129 -7.41 -7.86 -2.64
N ALA A 130 -7.75 -9.13 -2.44
CA ALA A 130 -8.65 -9.85 -3.33
C ALA A 130 -10.08 -9.27 -3.31
N ALA A 131 -10.53 -8.73 -2.17
CA ALA A 131 -11.80 -8.00 -2.10
C ALA A 131 -11.73 -6.70 -2.91
N ALA A 132 -10.64 -5.93 -2.77
CA ALA A 132 -10.43 -4.70 -3.53
C ALA A 132 -10.34 -4.94 -5.05
N GLU A 133 -9.70 -6.03 -5.48
CA GLU A 133 -9.61 -6.42 -6.89
C GLU A 133 -10.99 -6.74 -7.50
N ARG A 134 -11.88 -7.32 -6.69
CA ARG A 134 -13.24 -7.72 -7.08
C ARG A 134 -14.28 -6.62 -6.94
N GLU A 135 -13.90 -5.44 -6.45
CA GLU A 135 -14.79 -4.30 -6.30
C GLU A 135 -15.45 -3.94 -7.65
N PRO A 136 -16.80 -4.01 -7.75
CA PRO A 136 -17.50 -3.65 -8.97
C PRO A 136 -17.64 -2.13 -9.16
N ASP A 137 -17.64 -1.35 -8.08
CA ASP A 137 -17.83 0.09 -8.16
C ASP A 137 -16.52 0.80 -8.56
N LEU A 138 -16.52 1.45 -9.72
CA LEU A 138 -15.38 2.19 -10.25
C LEU A 138 -14.98 3.36 -9.35
N VAL A 139 -15.93 4.01 -8.69
CA VAL A 139 -15.64 5.10 -7.75
C VAL A 139 -14.90 4.56 -6.54
N VAL A 140 -15.39 3.47 -5.94
CA VAL A 140 -14.73 2.83 -4.79
C VAL A 140 -13.32 2.35 -5.14
N ARG A 141 -13.13 1.80 -6.35
CA ARG A 141 -11.79 1.43 -6.86
C ARG A 141 -10.86 2.64 -6.96
N ALA A 142 -11.32 3.73 -7.57
CA ALA A 142 -10.54 4.96 -7.70
C ALA A 142 -10.17 5.51 -6.32
N GLU A 143 -11.15 5.62 -5.42
CA GLU A 143 -10.94 6.08 -4.06
C GLU A 143 -9.95 5.20 -3.29
N THR A 144 -10.01 3.88 -3.47
CA THR A 144 -9.08 2.95 -2.80
C THR A 144 -7.63 3.21 -3.24
N VAL A 145 -7.38 3.37 -4.54
CA VAL A 145 -6.04 3.67 -5.06
C VAL A 145 -5.59 5.06 -4.63
N VAL A 146 -6.45 6.07 -4.74
CA VAL A 146 -6.14 7.44 -4.32
C VAL A 146 -5.84 7.49 -2.81
N ALA A 147 -6.61 6.79 -1.98
CA ALA A 147 -6.35 6.71 -0.55
C ALA A 147 -4.97 6.10 -0.26
N ALA A 148 -4.60 5.03 -0.96
CA ALA A 148 -3.27 4.43 -0.83
C ALA A 148 -2.15 5.40 -1.27
N LEU A 149 -2.32 6.12 -2.38
CA LEU A 149 -1.36 7.13 -2.84
C LEU A 149 -1.20 8.26 -1.81
N VAL A 150 -2.31 8.78 -1.28
CA VAL A 150 -2.29 9.81 -0.23
C VAL A 150 -1.58 9.33 1.02
N TRP A 151 -1.75 8.07 1.42
CA TRP A 151 -1.02 7.49 2.55
C TRP A 151 0.49 7.40 2.29
N VAL A 152 0.89 6.97 1.09
CA VAL A 152 2.31 6.93 0.70
C VAL A 152 2.90 8.34 0.75
N ASP A 153 2.27 9.30 0.07
CA ASP A 153 2.70 10.71 0.02
C ASP A 153 2.81 11.34 1.42
N ALA A 154 1.75 11.22 2.23
CA ALA A 154 1.72 11.75 3.59
C ALA A 154 2.76 11.10 4.49
N LEU A 155 3.02 9.81 4.32
CA LEU A 155 4.12 9.17 5.02
C LEU A 155 5.44 9.71 4.50
N LEU A 156 5.74 9.70 3.22
CA LEU A 156 7.01 10.23 2.69
C LEU A 156 7.31 11.66 3.18
N ASP A 157 6.31 12.53 3.30
CA ASP A 157 6.46 13.90 3.82
C ASP A 157 6.51 14.00 5.36
N ALA A 158 6.02 13.01 6.10
CA ALA A 158 5.97 13.09 7.55
C ALA A 158 7.38 13.14 8.17
N ARG A 159 7.58 14.09 9.11
CA ARG A 159 8.79 14.12 9.94
C ARG A 159 8.80 12.88 10.84
N THR A 160 9.92 12.17 10.84
CA THR A 160 10.08 11.00 11.71
C THR A 160 10.19 11.48 13.16
N PRO A 161 9.31 11.02 14.07
CA PRO A 161 9.45 11.35 15.48
C PRO A 161 10.70 10.66 16.05
N VAL A 162 11.48 11.39 16.85
CA VAL A 162 12.57 10.81 17.63
C VAL A 162 11.93 10.05 18.79
N PHE A 163 11.97 8.72 18.74
CA PHE A 163 11.60 7.92 19.90
C PHE A 163 12.76 7.94 20.91
N PRO A 164 12.48 8.13 22.21
CA PRO A 164 13.50 7.93 23.23
C PRO A 164 13.95 6.47 23.19
N ASP A 165 15.26 6.24 23.37
CA ASP A 165 15.80 4.88 23.48
C ASP A 165 15.03 4.09 24.55
N PRO A 166 14.70 2.81 24.30
CA PRO A 166 14.08 1.98 25.32
C PRO A 166 15.02 1.87 26.54
N PRO A 167 14.48 1.88 27.77
CA PRO A 167 15.31 1.70 28.96
C PRO A 167 16.07 0.37 28.89
N PRO A 168 17.32 0.30 29.39
CA PRO A 168 18.08 -0.94 29.40
C PRO A 168 17.32 -2.02 30.17
N ARG A 169 17.28 -3.23 29.58
CA ARG A 169 16.67 -4.43 30.18
C ARG A 169 17.44 -4.94 31.40
#